data_AF-A0A238D410-F1
#
_entry.id   AF-A0A238D410-F1
#
_cell.length_a   1.000
_cell.length_b   1.000
_cell.length_c   1.000
_cell.angle_alpha   90.00
_cell.angle_beta   90.00
_cell.angle_gamma   90.00
#
_symmetry.space_group_name_H-M   'P 1'
#
loop_
_entity.id
_entity.type
_entity.pdbx_description
1 polymer ?
#
loop_
_entity_poly.entity_id
_entity_poly.type
_entity_poly.pdbx_seq_one_letter_code
_entity_poly.pdbx_strand_id
1 'polypeptide(L)' 'MPLDHWLAFVAASTLLLVMPGPTILTVISYAMSHGRRVSVPLVAAVALGDSTALPCSLAGLGALLAKRPKT' A
#
# COMPACT_ATOMS: atom_id res chain seq x y z
N MET A 1 -1.59 -24.54 -3.73
CA MET A 1 -0.45 -23.62 -3.66
C MET A 1 0.54 -24.21 -2.67
N PRO A 2 1.75 -24.62 -3.10
CA PRO A 2 2.75 -25.17 -2.19
C PRO A 2 3.13 -24.12 -1.13
N LEU A 3 3.31 -24.55 0.11
CA LEU A 3 3.64 -23.69 1.26
C LEU A 3 4.93 -22.86 1.01
N ASP A 4 5.86 -23.40 0.24
CA ASP A 4 7.10 -22.71 -0.16
C ASP A 4 6.84 -21.37 -0.86
N HIS A 5 5.85 -21.31 -1.77
CA HIS A 5 5.53 -20.05 -2.47
C HIS A 5 4.86 -19.03 -1.54
N TRP A 6 4.05 -19.52 -0.59
CA TRP A 6 3.40 -18.66 0.40
C TRP A 6 4.44 -18.05 1.35
N LEU A 7 5.37 -18.87 1.86
CA LEU A 7 6.47 -18.41 2.72
C LEU A 7 7.43 -17.46 1.98
N ALA A 8 7.77 -17.76 0.73
CA ALA A 8 8.60 -16.89 -0.09
C ALA A 8 7.93 -15.52 -0.33
N PHE A 9 6.62 -15.50 -0.60
CA PHE A 9 5.84 -14.27 -0.74
C PHE A 9 5.81 -13.47 0.55
N VAL A 10 5.56 -14.11 1.69
CA VAL A 10 5.55 -13.46 3.01
C VAL A 10 6.92 -12.84 3.30
N ALA A 11 8.00 -13.62 3.13
CA ALA A 11 9.36 -13.15 3.36
C ALA A 11 9.75 -11.97 2.45
N ALA A 12 9.44 -12.05 1.16
CA ALA A 12 9.69 -10.96 0.21
C ALA A 12 8.88 -9.69 0.57
N SER A 13 7.62 -9.85 0.96
CA SER A 13 6.75 -8.75 1.38
C SER A 13 7.28 -8.08 2.65
N THR A 14 7.73 -8.87 3.64
CA THR A 14 8.35 -8.33 4.86
C THR A 14 9.63 -7.57 4.53
N LEU A 15 10.47 -8.08 3.64
CA LEU A 15 11.68 -7.38 3.18
C LEU A 15 11.35 -6.04 2.53
N LEU A 16 10.30 -5.98 1.69
CA LEU A 16 9.84 -4.73 1.08
C LEU A 16 9.28 -3.73 2.09
N LEU A 17 8.56 -4.18 3.13
CA LEU A 17 8.08 -3.29 4.20
C LEU A 17 9.22 -2.78 5.09
N VAL A 18 10.20 -3.64 5.38
CA VAL A 18 11.32 -3.31 6.26
C VAL A 18 12.34 -2.41 5.56
N MET A 19 12.58 -2.61 4.26
CA MET A 19 13.41 -1.73 3.45
C MET A 19 12.61 -0.46 3.15
N PRO A 20 12.79 0.63 3.93
CA PRO A 20 12.10 1.86 3.61
C PRO A 20 12.73 2.36 2.31
N GLY A 21 11.98 2.26 1.22
CA GLY A 21 12.48 2.67 -0.09
C GLY A 21 12.95 4.13 -0.09
N PRO A 22 13.72 4.56 -1.11
CA PRO A 22 14.23 5.92 -1.20
C PRO A 22 13.12 6.98 -1.10
N THR A 23 11.91 6.67 -1.56
CA THR A 23 10.73 7.55 -1.47
C THR A 23 10.23 7.77 -0.03
N ILE A 24 10.30 6.76 0.84
CA ILE A 24 9.85 6.90 2.25
C ILE A 24 10.89 7.70 3.04
N LEU A 25 12.18 7.45 2.77
CA LEU A 25 13.28 8.19 3.37
C LEU A 25 13.23 9.68 2.97
N THR A 26 12.91 10.02 1.72
CA THR A 26 12.76 11.42 1.30
C THR A 26 11.55 12.08 1.93
N VAL A 27 10.40 11.40 2.04
CA VAL A 27 9.20 11.93 2.70
C VAL A 27 9.42 12.16 4.19
N ILE A 28 10.07 11.22 4.90
CA ILE A 28 10.41 11.39 6.32
C ILE A 28 11.42 12.52 6.50
N SER A 29 12.44 12.60 5.64
CA SER A 29 13.44 13.69 5.67
C SER A 29 12.77 15.05 5.44
N TYR A 30 11.81 15.12 4.49
CA TYR A 30 11.05 16.35 4.22
C TYR A 30 10.12 16.75 5.38
N ALA A 31 9.46 15.77 6.01
CA ALA A 31 8.61 15.97 7.18
C ALA A 31 9.41 16.41 8.42
N MET A 32 10.60 15.84 8.63
CA MET A 32 11.54 16.23 9.68
C MET A 32 12.10 17.65 9.42
N SER A 33 12.34 18.01 8.16
CA SER A 33 12.91 19.31 7.78
C SER A 33 11.90 20.47 7.76
N HIS A 34 10.59 20.22 7.64
CA HIS A 34 9.55 21.27 7.58
C HIS A 34 8.57 21.28 8.78
N GLY A 35 8.72 20.39 9.76
CA GLY A 35 8.03 20.44 11.05
C GLY A 35 6.56 19.98 11.07
N ARG A 36 6.04 19.81 12.30
CA ARG A 36 4.75 19.16 12.68
C ARG A 36 3.49 19.72 11.99
N ARG A 37 3.54 20.94 11.43
CA ARG A 37 2.40 21.55 10.71
C ARG A 37 2.10 20.88 9.37
N VAL A 38 3.10 20.27 8.72
CA VAL A 38 2.94 19.59 7.42
C VAL A 38 2.55 18.12 7.59
N SER A 39 2.85 17.50 8.74
CA SER A 39 2.46 16.11 9.03
C SER A 39 0.96 15.88 9.06
N VAL A 40 0.16 16.84 9.54
CA VAL A 40 -1.31 16.69 9.63
C VAL A 40 -1.96 16.55 8.25
N PRO A 41 -1.75 17.47 7.29
CA PRO A 41 -2.28 17.30 5.94
C PRO A 41 -1.67 16.10 5.21
N LEU A 42 -0.41 15.73 5.49
CA LEU A 42 0.21 14.54 4.89
C LEU A 42 -0.46 13.23 5.38
N VAL A 43 -0.69 13.10 6.68
CA VAL A 43 -1.38 11.94 7.27
C VAL A 43 -2.84 11.89 6.80
N ALA A 44 -3.52 13.04 6.70
CA ALA A 44 -4.85 13.12 6.15
C ALA A 44 -4.89 12.66 4.68
N ALA A 45 -3.93 13.09 3.86
CA ALA A 45 -3.83 12.69 2.46
C ALA A 45 -3.54 11.19 2.31
N VAL A 46 -2.66 10.62 3.14
CA VAL A 46 -2.38 9.17 3.17
C VAL A 46 -3.63 8.39 3.57
N ALA A 47 -4.28 8.77 4.67
CA ALA A 47 -5.50 8.11 5.14
C ALA A 47 -6.64 8.17 4.11
N LEU A 48 -6.77 9.30 3.42
CA LEU A 48 -7.74 9.47 2.34
C LEU A 48 -7.39 8.59 1.12
N GLY A 49 -6.10 8.49 0.80
CA GLY A 49 -5.57 7.62 -0.25
C GLY A 49 -5.86 6.14 0.03
N ASP A 50 -5.51 5.67 1.23
CA ASP A 50 -5.80 4.30 1.66
C ASP A 50 -7.30 4.01 1.67
N SER A 51 -8.11 4.95 2.16
CA SER A 51 -9.58 4.81 2.16
C SER A 51 -10.18 4.74 0.77
N THR A 52 -9.56 5.40 -0.22
CA THR A 52 -10.01 5.37 -1.63
C THR A 52 -9.48 4.14 -2.37
N ALA A 53 -8.30 3.64 -1.98
CA ALA A 53 -7.72 2.43 -2.56
C ALA A 53 -8.56 1.17 -2.26
N LEU A 54 -9.22 1.11 -1.10
CA LEU A 54 -10.12 0.02 -0.71
C LEU A 54 -11.30 -0.17 -1.69
N PRO A 55 -12.17 0.83 -1.94
CA PRO A 55 -13.27 0.69 -2.90
C PRO A 55 -12.77 0.54 -4.33
N CYS A 56 -11.64 1.14 -4.69
CA CYS A 56 -11.06 0.99 -6.04
C CYS A 56 -10.57 -0.44 -6.29
N SER A 57 -9.89 -1.06 -5.30
CA SER A 57 -9.52 -2.48 -5.34
C SER A 57 -10.73 -3.39 -5.39
N LEU A 58 -11.75 -3.14 -4.56
CA LEU A 58 -13.00 -3.90 -4.56
C LEU A 58 -13.73 -3.79 -5.90
N ALA A 59 -13.76 -2.61 -6.52
CA ALA A 59 -14.34 -2.39 -7.83
C ALA A 59 -13.55 -3.13 -8.93
N GLY A 60 -12.22 -3.07 -8.92
CA GLY A 60 -11.38 -3.78 -9.88
C GLY A 60 -11.47 -5.31 -9.76
N LEU A 61 -11.42 -5.83 -8.52
CA LEU A 61 -11.62 -7.26 -8.24
C LEU A 61 -13.05 -7.68 -8.62
N GLY A 62 -14.05 -6.86 -8.32
CA GLY A 62 -15.45 -7.06 -8.70
C GLY A 62 -15.64 -7.12 -10.21
N ALA A 63 -14.98 -6.25 -10.98
CA ALA A 63 -15.00 -6.26 -12.43
C ALA A 63 -14.35 -7.52 -13.02
N LEU A 64 -13.24 -7.99 -12.45
CA LEU A 64 -12.58 -9.25 -12.84
C LEU A 64 -13.46 -10.47 -12.54
N LEU A 65 -14.10 -10.50 -11.36
CA LEU A 65 -15.01 -11.58 -10.96
C LEU A 65 -16.30 -11.58 -11.79
N ALA A 66 -16.85 -10.41 -12.12
CA ALA A 66 -18.01 -10.27 -13.00
C ALA A 66 -17.72 -10.75 -14.43
N LYS A 67 -16.45 -10.70 -14.87
CA LYS A 67 -16.01 -11.19 -16.18
C LYS A 67 -15.85 -12.71 -16.25
N ARG A 68 -15.91 -13.44 -15.12
CA ARG A 68 -15.92 -14.91 -15.16
C ARG A 68 -17.27 -15.39 -15.73
N PRO A 69 -17.28 -16.22 -16.79
CA PRO A 69 -18.52 -16.85 -17.23
C PRO A 69 -18.97 -17.81 -16.13
N LYS A 70 -20.25 -17.70 -15.73
CA LYS A 70 -20.90 -18.66 -14.86
C LYS A 70 -20.92 -20.01 -15.57
N THR A 71 -20.02 -20.91 -15.20
CA THR A 71 -20.19 -22.37 -15.40
C THR A 71 -21.25 -22.89 -14.45
#